data_AF-A0A7C5SLF3-F1
#
_entry.id   AF-A0A7C5SLF3-F1
#
_cell.length_a   1.000
_cell.length_b   1.000
_cell.length_c   1.000
_cell.angle_alpha   90.00
_cell.angle_beta   90.00
_cell.angle_gamma   90.00
#
_symmetry.space_group_name_H-M   'P 1'
#
loop_
_entity.id
_entity.type
_entity.pdbx_description
1 polymer ?
#
loop_
_entity_poly.entity_id
_entity_poly.type
_entity_poly.pdbx_seq_one_letter_code
_entity_poly.pdbx_strand_id
1 'polypeptide(L)'
;MGLTRADTISSVFTDEKTIEIIIDRAVLYYELHKKTQSSSAYRDFIRALNAFLEEISPIDYIPGLASKIGEAIYMNLWDAEIDSSLLRKTLFDIYKVSRNSGDVNELRRDLYEILSAISDVHLLEDLLKANYEDKCLLCAAILTIVIGTNP
;
A
#
# COMPACT_ATOMS: atom_id res chain seq x y z
N MET A 1 27.21 36.85 14.26
CA MET A 1 27.63 35.77 13.33
C MET A 1 27.37 34.48 14.07
N GLY A 2 26.23 33.81 13.91
CA GLY A 2 25.68 33.29 12.66
C GLY A 2 25.60 31.78 12.87
N LEU A 3 24.53 31.33 13.55
CA LEU A 3 24.24 29.92 13.78
C LEU A 3 23.94 29.26 12.42
N THR A 4 24.91 28.60 11.80
CA THR A 4 24.62 27.65 10.72
C THR A 4 24.21 26.33 11.35
N ARG A 5 22.93 26.26 11.72
CA ARG A 5 22.22 25.06 12.17
C ARG A 5 21.67 24.31 10.95
N ALA A 6 22.54 24.11 9.97
CA ALA A 6 22.29 23.25 8.82
C ALA A 6 23.24 22.05 8.98
N ASP A 7 22.75 20.88 8.59
CA ASP A 7 23.53 19.64 8.44
C ASP A 7 23.68 18.75 9.67
N THR A 8 22.57 18.35 10.28
CA THR A 8 22.35 16.93 10.61
C THR A 8 20.86 16.61 10.77
N ILE A 9 20.08 16.67 9.68
CA ILE A 9 18.89 15.80 9.61
C ILE A 9 19.43 14.43 9.24
N SER A 10 19.85 13.69 10.26
CA SER A 10 20.02 12.25 10.15
C SER A 10 18.67 11.71 9.71
N SER A 11 18.54 11.32 8.44
CA SER A 11 17.42 10.51 7.99
C SER A 11 17.44 9.27 8.88
N VAL A 12 16.52 9.21 9.85
CA VAL A 12 16.28 8.02 10.63
C VAL A 12 15.65 7.05 9.65
N PHE A 13 16.51 6.30 8.95
CA PHE A 13 16.07 5.15 8.19
C PHE A 13 15.61 4.15 9.23
N THR A 14 14.31 3.91 9.26
CA THR A 14 13.71 2.83 10.00
C THR A 14 14.31 1.53 9.47
N ASP A 15 14.84 0.68 10.35
CA ASP A 15 15.47 -0.56 9.93
C ASP A 15 14.42 -1.52 9.33
N GLU A 16 14.88 -2.43 8.45
CA GLU A 16 14.01 -3.39 7.76
C GLU A 16 13.16 -4.24 8.73
N LYS A 17 13.65 -4.46 9.95
CA LYS A 17 12.91 -5.19 10.99
C LYS A 17 11.71 -4.41 11.49
N THR A 18 11.83 -3.09 11.61
CA THR A 18 10.74 -2.24 12.08
C THR A 18 9.60 -2.21 11.07
N ILE A 19 9.90 -2.12 9.77
CA ILE A 19 8.87 -2.17 8.73
C ILE A 19 8.20 -3.56 8.65
N GLU A 20 8.96 -4.65 8.81
CA GLU A 20 8.40 -6.00 8.90
C GLU A 20 7.39 -6.11 10.04
N ILE A 21 7.70 -5.58 11.23
CA ILE A 21 6.77 -5.57 12.37
C ILE A 21 5.51 -4.78 12.07
N ILE A 22 5.61 -3.64 11.38
CA ILE A 22 4.45 -2.82 11.01
C ILE A 22 3.55 -3.59 10.03
N ILE A 23 4.15 -4.20 8.99
CA ILE A 23 3.44 -4.98 7.98
C ILE A 23 2.78 -6.21 8.62
N ASP A 24 3.51 -6.96 9.46
CA ASP A 24 2.98 -8.15 10.13
C ASP A 24 1.79 -7.80 11.04
N ARG A 25 1.82 -6.64 11.70
CA ARG A 25 0.68 -6.12 12.47
C ARG A 25 -0.51 -5.80 11.57
N ALA A 26 -0.29 -5.11 10.44
CA ALA A 26 -1.36 -4.81 9.50
C ALA A 26 -2.01 -6.12 9.02
N VAL A 27 -1.22 -7.10 8.60
CA VAL A 27 -1.70 -8.40 8.12
C VAL A 27 -2.45 -9.18 9.21
N LEU A 28 -1.94 -9.18 10.44
CA LEU A 28 -2.61 -9.79 11.59
C LEU A 28 -4.01 -9.20 11.81
N TYR A 29 -4.12 -7.87 11.81
CA TYR A 29 -5.40 -7.20 12.05
C TYR A 29 -6.35 -7.29 10.86
N TYR A 30 -5.84 -7.34 9.63
CA TYR A 30 -6.60 -7.67 8.44
C TYR A 30 -7.27 -9.05 8.58
N GLU A 31 -6.49 -10.10 8.92
CA GLU A 31 -6.99 -11.46 9.13
C GLU A 31 -8.03 -11.52 10.25
N LEU A 32 -7.76 -10.83 11.36
CA LEU A 32 -8.67 -10.79 12.49
C LEU A 32 -9.99 -10.11 12.11
N HIS A 33 -9.92 -8.97 11.40
CA HIS A 33 -11.11 -8.27 10.95
C HIS A 33 -11.91 -9.11 9.96
N LYS A 34 -11.26 -9.69 8.95
CA LYS A 34 -11.89 -10.58 7.97
C LYS A 34 -12.66 -11.73 8.62
N LYS A 35 -12.10 -12.36 9.66
CA LYS A 35 -12.74 -13.48 10.38
C LYS A 35 -13.84 -13.09 11.34
N THR A 36 -13.75 -11.91 11.96
CA THR A 36 -14.58 -11.56 13.12
C THR A 36 -15.49 -10.36 12.90
N GLN A 37 -15.27 -9.60 11.84
CA GLN A 37 -15.89 -8.30 11.59
C GLN A 37 -15.72 -7.32 12.76
N SER A 38 -14.66 -7.51 13.58
CA SER A 38 -14.40 -6.71 14.77
C SER A 38 -14.00 -5.29 14.39
N SER A 39 -14.74 -4.30 14.90
CA SER A 39 -14.38 -2.89 14.75
C SER A 39 -13.05 -2.53 15.44
N SER A 40 -12.66 -3.27 16.48
CA SER A 40 -11.34 -3.07 17.10
C SER A 40 -10.22 -3.52 16.17
N ALA A 41 -10.37 -4.69 15.55
CA ALA A 41 -9.41 -5.20 14.57
C ALA A 41 -9.28 -4.25 13.38
N TYR A 42 -10.40 -3.72 12.88
CA TYR A 42 -10.38 -2.69 11.83
C TYR A 42 -9.59 -1.44 12.25
N ARG A 43 -9.85 -0.89 13.45
CA ARG A 43 -9.10 0.28 13.93
C ARG A 43 -7.60 0.02 14.08
N ASP A 44 -7.23 -1.16 14.57
CA ASP A 44 -5.83 -1.52 14.73
C ASP A 44 -5.15 -1.80 13.38
N PHE A 45 -5.87 -2.33 12.40
CA PHE A 45 -5.44 -2.39 11.01
C PHE A 45 -5.15 -1.00 10.45
N ILE A 46 -6.10 -0.06 10.56
CA ILE A 46 -5.93 1.33 10.07
C ILE A 46 -4.74 2.01 10.77
N ARG A 47 -4.52 1.76 12.07
CA ARG A 47 -3.35 2.28 12.78
C ARG A 47 -2.03 1.73 12.19
N ALA A 48 -1.97 0.43 11.93
CA ALA A 48 -0.79 -0.20 11.35
C ALA A 48 -0.56 0.28 9.90
N LEU A 49 -1.62 0.41 9.11
CA LEU A 49 -1.55 0.94 7.75
C LEU A 49 -1.07 2.40 7.75
N ASN A 50 -1.54 3.25 8.65
CA ASN A 50 -1.06 4.63 8.75
C ASN A 50 0.43 4.69 9.12
N ALA A 51 0.89 3.87 10.07
CA ALA A 51 2.31 3.77 10.38
C ALA A 51 3.13 3.32 9.17
N PHE A 52 2.61 2.37 8.38
CA PHE A 52 3.25 1.96 7.13
C PHE A 52 3.31 3.12 6.10
N LEU A 53 2.24 3.89 5.95
CA LEU A 53 2.20 5.04 5.04
C LEU A 53 3.20 6.14 5.45
N GLU A 54 3.42 6.35 6.75
CA GLU A 54 4.46 7.24 7.26
C GLU A 54 5.87 6.78 6.85
N GLU A 55 6.13 5.46 6.86
CA GLU A 55 7.44 4.89 6.50
C GLU A 55 7.79 4.98 5.01
N ILE A 56 6.77 5.00 4.13
CA ILE A 56 6.96 5.11 2.68
C ILE A 56 6.79 6.53 2.15
N SER A 57 6.51 7.50 3.02
CA SER A 57 6.40 8.92 2.70
C SER A 57 7.78 9.54 2.34
N PRO A 58 7.84 10.53 1.44
CA PRO A 58 6.74 11.14 0.68
C PRO A 58 6.32 10.32 -0.55
N ILE A 59 5.04 10.37 -0.88
CA ILE A 59 4.45 9.75 -2.08
C ILE A 59 4.04 10.87 -3.06
N ASP A 60 4.34 10.69 -4.34
CA ASP A 60 3.96 11.64 -5.37
C ASP A 60 2.43 11.70 -5.56
N TYR A 61 1.87 12.90 -5.71
CA TYR A 61 0.45 13.04 -6.04
C TYR A 61 0.24 12.95 -7.54
N ILE A 62 -0.65 12.05 -7.98
CA ILE A 62 -1.02 11.90 -9.39
C ILE A 62 -2.48 12.33 -9.57
N PRO A 63 -2.72 13.47 -10.25
CA PRO A 63 -4.06 13.98 -10.47
C PRO A 63 -4.98 12.95 -11.12
N GLY A 64 -6.17 12.77 -10.55
CA GLY A 64 -7.22 11.89 -11.07
C GLY A 64 -7.00 10.39 -10.84
N LEU A 65 -5.83 9.94 -10.36
CA LEU A 65 -5.56 8.52 -10.15
C LEU A 65 -6.47 7.92 -9.06
N ALA A 66 -6.68 8.64 -7.95
CA ALA A 66 -7.57 8.19 -6.88
C ALA A 66 -9.03 8.02 -7.35
N SER A 67 -9.53 8.90 -8.22
CA SER A 67 -10.89 8.77 -8.80
C SER A 67 -10.99 7.51 -9.65
N LYS A 68 -10.02 7.31 -10.56
CA LYS A 68 -10.00 6.14 -11.44
C LYS A 68 -9.96 4.82 -10.66
N ILE A 69 -9.12 4.75 -9.62
CA ILE A 69 -9.03 3.55 -8.77
C ILE A 69 -10.32 3.38 -7.96
N GLY A 70 -10.86 4.46 -7.40
CA GLY A 70 -12.11 4.43 -6.65
C GLY A 70 -13.33 4.00 -7.48
N GLU A 71 -13.38 4.36 -8.76
CA GLU A 71 -14.41 3.91 -9.70
C GLU A 71 -14.25 2.43 -10.08
N ALA A 72 -13.03 1.90 -10.04
CA ALA A 72 -12.74 0.53 -10.42
C ALA A 72 -12.99 -0.47 -9.26
N ILE A 73 -12.68 -0.08 -8.02
CA ILE A 73 -12.86 -0.91 -6.83
C ILE A 73 -14.35 -0.96 -6.46
N TYR A 74 -14.94 -2.15 -6.49
CA TYR A 74 -16.34 -2.38 -6.13
C TYR A 74 -16.51 -3.22 -4.86
N MET A 75 -15.42 -3.75 -4.30
CA MET A 75 -15.42 -4.65 -3.15
C MET A 75 -14.30 -4.31 -2.17
N ASN A 76 -14.56 -4.49 -0.89
CA ASN A 76 -13.57 -4.26 0.16
C ASN A 76 -12.57 -5.43 0.24
N LEU A 77 -11.35 -5.15 0.68
CA LEU A 77 -10.27 -6.15 0.79
C LEU A 77 -10.67 -7.35 1.66
N TRP A 78 -11.41 -7.13 2.74
CA TRP A 78 -11.83 -8.18 3.67
C TRP A 78 -13.04 -8.98 3.16
N ASP A 79 -13.81 -8.43 2.23
CA ASP A 79 -14.92 -9.13 1.57
C ASP A 79 -14.41 -9.98 0.39
N ALA A 80 -13.25 -9.64 -0.15
CA ALA A 80 -12.58 -10.40 -1.22
C ALA A 80 -11.80 -11.61 -0.70
N GLU A 81 -11.63 -12.63 -1.56
CA GLU A 81 -10.81 -13.82 -1.28
C GLU A 81 -9.30 -13.55 -1.43
N ILE A 82 -8.78 -12.50 -0.77
CA ILE A 82 -7.36 -12.17 -0.75
C ILE A 82 -6.65 -12.93 0.38
N ASP A 83 -5.59 -13.66 0.02
CA ASP A 83 -4.67 -14.31 0.95
C ASP A 83 -3.83 -13.27 1.72
N SER A 84 -3.70 -13.44 3.04
CA SER A 84 -2.89 -12.53 3.87
C SER A 84 -1.41 -12.51 3.48
N SER A 85 -0.88 -13.61 2.95
CA SER A 85 0.49 -13.67 2.42
C SER A 85 0.67 -12.77 1.20
N LEU A 86 -0.34 -12.67 0.33
CA LEU A 86 -0.33 -11.76 -0.81
C LEU A 86 -0.38 -10.30 -0.35
N LEU A 87 -1.23 -9.97 0.62
CA LEU A 87 -1.26 -8.62 1.21
C LEU A 87 0.08 -8.26 1.86
N ARG A 88 0.66 -9.18 2.65
CA ARG A 88 1.97 -9.01 3.28
C ARG A 88 3.04 -8.72 2.25
N LYS A 89 3.10 -9.55 1.19
CA LYS A 89 4.07 -9.43 0.12
C LYS A 89 3.92 -8.11 -0.62
N THR A 90 2.69 -7.74 -0.98
CA THR A 90 2.41 -6.46 -1.67
C THR A 90 2.85 -5.26 -0.84
N LEU A 91 2.55 -5.23 0.48
CA LEU A 91 3.02 -4.15 1.36
C LEU A 91 4.55 -4.07 1.42
N PHE A 92 5.22 -5.21 1.44
CA PHE A 92 6.68 -5.26 1.45
C PHE A 92 7.28 -4.80 0.11
N ASP A 93 6.66 -5.16 -1.01
CA ASP A 93 7.08 -4.74 -2.34
C ASP A 93 6.86 -3.23 -2.55
N ILE A 94 5.74 -2.67 -2.04
CA ILE A 94 5.50 -1.22 -1.99
C ILE A 94 6.65 -0.52 -1.24
N TYR A 95 7.04 -1.04 -0.08
CA TYR A 95 8.14 -0.47 0.70
C TYR A 95 9.48 -0.54 -0.06
N LYS A 96 9.82 -1.69 -0.65
CA LYS A 96 11.07 -1.82 -1.40
C LYS A 96 11.10 -0.91 -2.63
N VAL A 97 10.00 -0.83 -3.37
CA VAL A 97 9.88 0.05 -4.54
C VAL A 97 9.98 1.51 -4.11
N SER A 98 9.35 1.93 -3.00
CA SER A 98 9.48 3.31 -2.49
C SER A 98 10.91 3.67 -2.08
N ARG A 99 11.74 2.67 -1.74
CA ARG A 99 13.17 2.82 -1.42
C ARG A 99 14.10 2.59 -2.62
N ASN A 100 13.57 2.44 -3.84
CA ASN A 100 14.32 2.10 -5.06
C ASN A 100 15.17 0.81 -4.92
N SER A 101 14.71 -0.15 -4.11
CA SER A 101 15.40 -1.43 -3.87
C SER A 101 14.57 -2.66 -4.27
N GLY A 102 13.33 -2.44 -4.75
CA GLY A 102 12.40 -3.50 -5.16
C GLY A 102 12.27 -3.66 -6.67
N ASP A 103 11.65 -4.77 -7.08
CA ASP A 103 11.27 -5.01 -8.47
C ASP A 103 9.85 -4.51 -8.74
N VAL A 104 9.75 -3.48 -9.57
CA VAL A 104 8.49 -2.87 -10.00
C VAL A 104 7.58 -3.89 -10.71
N ASN A 105 8.15 -4.87 -11.40
CA ASN A 105 7.36 -5.91 -12.07
C ASN A 105 6.75 -6.89 -11.07
N GLU A 106 7.43 -7.16 -9.95
CA GLU A 106 6.86 -7.97 -8.87
C GLU A 106 5.69 -7.24 -8.23
N LEU A 107 5.87 -5.96 -7.90
CA LEU A 107 4.78 -5.12 -7.40
C LEU A 107 3.61 -5.07 -8.38
N ARG A 108 3.87 -4.97 -9.69
CA ARG A 108 2.82 -4.94 -10.72
C ARG A 108 2.00 -6.23 -10.73
N ARG A 109 2.67 -7.38 -10.66
CA ARG A 109 2.00 -8.69 -10.63
C ARG A 109 1.14 -8.84 -9.38
N ASP A 110 1.70 -8.51 -8.23
CA ASP A 110 1.04 -8.67 -6.94
C ASP A 110 -0.16 -7.71 -6.82
N LEU A 111 0.00 -6.47 -7.32
CA LEU A 111 -1.09 -5.51 -7.43
C LEU A 111 -2.20 -6.00 -8.37
N TYR A 112 -1.85 -6.59 -9.52
CA TYR A 112 -2.84 -7.16 -10.43
C TYR A 112 -3.65 -8.27 -9.76
N GLU A 113 -3.01 -9.11 -8.95
CA GLU A 113 -3.68 -10.19 -8.22
C GLU A 113 -4.68 -9.65 -7.18
N ILE A 114 -4.28 -8.64 -6.38
CA ILE A 114 -5.19 -7.97 -5.45
C ILE A 114 -6.34 -7.30 -6.20
N LEU A 115 -6.05 -6.53 -7.23
CA LEU A 115 -7.04 -5.77 -7.98
C LEU A 115 -8.05 -6.67 -8.70
N SER A 116 -7.60 -7.82 -9.22
CA SER A 116 -8.49 -8.83 -9.81
C SER A 116 -9.52 -9.40 -8.81
N ALA A 117 -9.24 -9.30 -7.50
CA ALA A 117 -10.14 -9.75 -6.45
C ALA A 117 -11.17 -8.69 -6.02
N ILE A 118 -10.89 -7.40 -6.25
CA ILE A 118 -11.71 -6.28 -5.73
C ILE A 118 -12.25 -5.30 -6.77
N SER A 119 -11.90 -5.48 -8.05
CA SER A 119 -12.18 -4.52 -9.12
C SER A 119 -12.45 -5.20 -10.46
N ASP A 120 -13.11 -4.47 -11.37
CA ASP A 120 -13.32 -4.95 -12.75
C ASP A 120 -12.00 -4.91 -13.51
N VAL A 121 -11.58 -6.09 -14.01
CA VAL A 121 -10.31 -6.33 -14.69
C VAL A 121 -10.11 -5.42 -15.90
N HIS A 122 -11.17 -4.96 -16.57
CA HIS A 122 -11.04 -4.16 -17.80
C HIS A 122 -10.52 -2.72 -17.54
N LEU A 123 -10.93 -2.08 -16.45
CA LEU A 123 -10.44 -0.74 -16.07
C LEU A 123 -9.01 -0.77 -15.52
N LEU A 124 -8.61 -1.93 -14.99
CA LEU A 124 -7.30 -2.19 -14.41
C LEU A 124 -6.22 -2.41 -15.45
N GLU A 125 -6.57 -3.11 -16.53
CA GLU A 125 -5.66 -3.27 -17.65
C GLU A 125 -5.25 -1.92 -18.22
N ASP A 126 -6.13 -0.93 -18.30
CA ASP A 126 -5.76 0.43 -18.75
C ASP A 126 -4.86 1.17 -17.75
N LEU A 127 -5.01 0.90 -16.45
CA LEU A 127 -4.16 1.43 -15.38
C LEU A 127 -2.80 0.72 -15.26
N LEU A 128 -2.65 -0.52 -15.76
CA LEU A 128 -1.44 -1.33 -15.63
C LEU A 128 -0.70 -1.57 -16.96
N LYS A 129 -1.36 -1.43 -18.12
CA LYS A 129 -0.78 -1.60 -19.47
C LYS A 129 -0.11 -0.34 -20.00
N ALA A 130 -0.53 0.86 -19.57
CA ALA A 130 0.28 2.02 -19.89
C ALA A 130 1.62 1.84 -19.18
N ASN A 131 2.74 2.08 -19.87
CA ASN A 131 4.07 2.19 -19.27
C ASN A 131 4.10 3.40 -18.33
N TYR A 132 3.34 3.32 -17.25
CA TYR A 132 3.31 4.24 -16.17
C TYR A 132 4.71 4.21 -15.55
N GLU A 133 5.30 5.39 -15.39
CA GLU A 133 6.52 5.57 -14.61
C GLU A 133 6.35 4.85 -13.26
N ASP A 134 7.42 4.24 -12.73
CA ASP A 134 7.38 3.43 -11.50
C ASP A 134 6.63 4.10 -10.33
N LYS A 135 6.71 5.43 -10.28
CA LYS A 135 5.98 6.32 -9.34
C LYS A 135 4.46 6.16 -9.41
N CYS A 136 3.91 6.02 -10.61
CA CYS A 136 2.48 5.81 -10.84
C CYS A 136 2.01 4.45 -10.33
N LEU A 137 2.82 3.40 -10.50
CA LEU A 137 2.50 2.08 -9.98
C LEU A 137 2.50 2.07 -8.45
N LEU A 138 3.51 2.70 -7.83
CA LEU A 138 3.59 2.81 -6.37
C LEU A 138 2.35 3.51 -5.79
N CYS A 139 1.98 4.65 -6.37
CA CYS A 139 0.78 5.38 -5.96
C CYS A 139 -0.49 4.56 -6.18
N ALA A 140 -0.60 3.85 -7.30
CA ALA A 140 -1.75 3.00 -7.58
C ALA A 140 -1.87 1.86 -6.57
N ALA A 141 -0.76 1.23 -6.19
CA ALA A 141 -0.74 0.17 -5.19
C ALA A 141 -1.20 0.69 -3.82
N ILE A 142 -0.71 1.85 -3.40
CA ILE A 142 -1.08 2.47 -2.12
C ILE A 142 -2.57 2.84 -2.12
N LEU A 143 -3.03 3.52 -3.17
CA LEU A 143 -4.44 3.92 -3.29
C LEU A 143 -5.37 2.71 -3.34
N THR A 144 -4.95 1.63 -3.99
CA THR A 144 -5.71 0.37 -4.03
C THR A 144 -5.94 -0.17 -2.62
N ILE A 145 -4.88 -0.25 -1.81
CA ILE A 145 -4.99 -0.75 -0.44
C ILE A 145 -5.84 0.20 0.38
N VAL A 146 -5.59 1.51 0.32
CA VAL A 146 -6.35 2.49 1.11
C VAL A 146 -7.83 2.50 0.74
N ILE A 147 -8.17 2.56 -0.55
CA ILE A 147 -9.55 2.61 -1.02
C ILE A 147 -10.26 1.29 -0.72
N GLY A 148 -9.62 0.14 -0.98
CA GLY A 148 -10.16 -1.17 -0.67
C GLY A 148 -10.35 -1.44 0.83
N THR A 149 -9.86 -0.55 1.70
CA THR A 149 -10.06 -0.62 3.16
C THR A 149 -11.08 0.39 3.68
N ASN A 150 -11.85 1.04 2.80
CA ASN A 150 -12.97 1.86 3.23
C ASN A 150 -14.27 1.06 3.15
N PRO A 151 -15.02 0.90 4.25
CA PRO A 151 -16.28 0.15 4.28
C PRO A 151 -17.42 0.78 3.48
#